data_AF-A0A7S3KP65-F1
#
_entry.id   AF-A0A7S3KP65-F1
#
_cell.length_a   1.000
_cell.length_b   1.000
_cell.length_c   1.000
_cell.angle_alpha   90.00
_cell.angle_beta   90.00
_cell.angle_gamma   90.00
#
_symmetry.space_group_name_H-M   'P 1'
#
loop_
_entity.id
_entity.type
_entity.pdbx_description
1 polymer ?
#
loop_
_entity_poly.entity_id
_entity_poly.type
_entity_poly.pdbx_seq_one_letter_code
_entity_poly.pdbx_strand_id
1 'polypeptide(L)'
;WTINPSAKQDHHSKMYEFMGALMGMSLRSGQPMDFRLPSIFWKQLRPGEAITMEDLLNFDAYTYQALKNIQKNRTEMTKQEFENQNELTWATQTSDGETVLLCQDGESKKVPYEYVSKYCQAVLKARTEEANTQIYHIRKGFNRIMDLNSLNFLKCSDIEGMIRGSLEISIEDLKSC
;
A
#
# COMPACT_ATOMS: atom_id res chain seq x y z
N TRP A 1 3.55 -10.70 3.83
CA TRP A 1 2.10 -10.94 3.63
C TRP A 1 1.41 -9.59 3.59
N THR A 2 0.54 -9.35 2.60
CA THR A 2 -0.24 -8.10 2.46
C THR A 2 -1.67 -8.45 2.04
N ILE A 3 -2.54 -7.44 1.96
CA ILE A 3 -3.90 -7.61 1.45
C ILE A 3 -3.84 -7.97 -0.04
N ASN A 4 -4.51 -9.05 -0.43
CA ASN A 4 -4.52 -9.52 -1.81
C ASN A 4 -5.46 -8.64 -2.67
N PRO A 5 -4.95 -7.84 -3.63
CA PRO A 5 -5.79 -7.00 -4.48
C PRO A 5 -6.75 -7.80 -5.36
N SER A 6 -6.38 -9.03 -5.75
CA SER A 6 -7.22 -9.95 -6.54
C SER A 6 -8.37 -10.58 -5.76
N ALA A 7 -8.43 -10.44 -4.43
CA ALA A 7 -9.50 -11.00 -3.61
C ALA A 7 -10.79 -10.16 -3.74
N LYS A 8 -11.46 -10.25 -4.90
CA LYS A 8 -12.61 -9.41 -5.29
C LYS A 8 -13.98 -10.13 -5.30
N GLN A 9 -14.01 -11.46 -5.12
CA GLN A 9 -15.25 -12.23 -5.02
C GLN A 9 -16.08 -11.88 -3.76
N ASP A 10 -17.41 -12.02 -3.84
CA ASP A 10 -18.36 -11.63 -2.78
C ASP A 10 -18.05 -12.19 -1.39
N HIS A 11 -17.54 -13.43 -1.32
CA HIS A 11 -17.20 -14.05 -0.04
C HIS A 11 -15.94 -13.43 0.59
N HIS A 12 -14.99 -12.94 -0.23
CA HIS A 12 -13.81 -12.22 0.27
C HIS A 12 -14.23 -10.93 0.96
N SER A 13 -15.19 -10.18 0.41
CA SER A 13 -15.73 -8.97 1.04
C SER A 13 -16.24 -9.25 2.47
N LYS A 14 -16.95 -10.37 2.68
CA LYS A 14 -17.41 -10.79 4.01
C LYS A 14 -16.26 -11.17 4.94
N MET A 15 -15.23 -11.86 4.43
CA MET A 15 -14.04 -12.19 5.20
C MET A 15 -13.25 -10.94 5.62
N TYR A 16 -13.13 -9.95 4.74
CA TYR A 16 -12.49 -8.66 5.05
C TYR A 16 -13.31 -7.84 6.05
N GLU A 17 -14.64 -7.81 5.93
CA GLU A 17 -15.51 -7.23 6.97
C GLU A 17 -15.36 -7.94 8.31
N PHE A 18 -15.25 -9.27 8.32
CA PHE A 18 -14.98 -10.02 9.55
C PHE A 18 -13.62 -9.68 10.14
N MET A 19 -12.57 -9.61 9.32
CA MET A 19 -11.22 -9.20 9.75
C MET A 19 -11.23 -7.81 10.38
N GLY A 20 -11.90 -6.85 9.74
CA GLY A 20 -12.07 -5.50 10.31
C GLY A 20 -12.78 -5.50 11.65
N ALA A 21 -13.82 -6.32 11.82
CA ALA A 21 -14.51 -6.47 13.10
C ALA A 21 -13.60 -7.08 14.17
N LEU A 22 -12.79 -8.09 13.85
CA LEU A 22 -11.78 -8.66 14.76
C LEU A 22 -10.78 -7.58 15.22
N MET A 23 -10.30 -6.75 14.31
CA MET A 23 -9.39 -5.64 14.62
C MET A 23 -10.05 -4.60 15.53
N GLY A 24 -11.30 -4.22 15.26
CA GLY A 24 -12.06 -3.33 16.13
C GLY A 24 -12.31 -3.91 17.52
N MET A 25 -12.58 -5.22 17.62
CA MET A 25 -12.72 -5.91 18.90
C MET A 25 -11.41 -5.97 19.68
N SER A 26 -10.31 -6.26 18.99
CA SER A 26 -8.97 -6.26 19.58
C SER A 26 -8.65 -4.90 20.20
N LEU A 27 -8.84 -3.83 19.45
CA LEU A 27 -8.63 -2.46 19.93
C LEU A 27 -9.56 -2.09 21.10
N ARG A 28 -10.85 -2.46 21.02
CA ARG A 28 -11.86 -2.13 22.06
C ARG A 28 -11.64 -2.88 23.37
N SER A 29 -11.25 -4.15 23.28
CA SER A 29 -11.11 -5.04 24.45
C SER A 29 -9.70 -5.05 25.03
N GLY A 30 -8.72 -4.50 24.31
CA GLY A 30 -7.30 -4.60 24.66
C GLY A 30 -6.75 -6.02 24.53
N GLN A 31 -7.44 -6.91 23.81
CA GLN A 31 -6.98 -8.28 23.54
C GLN A 31 -6.25 -8.30 22.20
N PRO A 32 -4.91 -8.41 22.19
CA PRO A 32 -4.15 -8.39 20.95
C PRO A 32 -4.40 -9.64 20.09
N MET A 33 -4.28 -9.49 18.78
CA MET A 33 -4.36 -10.54 17.77
C MET A 33 -3.19 -10.41 16.81
N ASP A 34 -2.55 -11.53 16.42
CA ASP A 34 -1.31 -11.55 15.63
C ASP A 34 -1.51 -11.15 14.14
N PHE A 35 -1.93 -9.90 13.89
CA PHE A 35 -2.03 -9.30 12.56
C PHE A 35 -0.66 -8.78 12.11
N ARG A 36 0.07 -9.59 11.35
CA ARG A 36 1.38 -9.23 10.76
C ARG A 36 1.22 -8.57 9.38
N LEU A 37 0.80 -7.31 9.39
CA LEU A 37 0.54 -6.50 8.20
C LEU A 37 1.62 -5.41 8.01
N PRO A 38 1.93 -5.02 6.76
CA PRO A 38 2.94 -4.00 6.49
C PRO A 38 2.49 -2.62 7.00
N SER A 39 3.45 -1.73 7.27
CA SER A 39 3.17 -0.39 7.83
C SER A 39 2.18 0.45 7.01
N ILE A 40 2.22 0.31 5.68
CA ILE A 40 1.29 0.96 4.75
C ILE A 40 -0.17 0.58 5.00
N PHE A 41 -0.44 -0.64 5.47
CA PHE A 41 -1.80 -1.09 5.78
C PHE A 41 -2.43 -0.23 6.87
N TRP A 42 -1.67 0.12 7.92
CA TRP A 42 -2.19 0.92 9.04
C TRP A 42 -2.49 2.36 8.60
N LYS A 43 -1.72 2.90 7.66
CA LYS A 43 -2.04 4.16 6.99
C LYS A 43 -3.31 4.05 6.15
N GLN A 44 -3.42 2.99 5.33
CA GLN A 44 -4.62 2.71 4.54
C GLN A 44 -5.86 2.48 5.41
N LEU A 45 -5.74 1.94 6.62
CA LEU A 45 -6.87 1.74 7.52
C LEU A 45 -7.44 3.09 7.98
N ARG A 46 -6.59 4.07 8.29
CA ARG A 46 -7.02 5.40 8.74
C ARG A 46 -7.65 6.22 7.60
N PRO A 47 -8.82 6.85 7.81
CA PRO A 47 -9.39 7.78 6.86
C PRO A 47 -8.50 9.03 6.68
N GLY A 48 -8.29 9.45 5.43
CA GLY A 48 -7.62 10.72 5.13
C GLY A 48 -6.09 10.73 5.29
N GLU A 49 -5.47 9.62 5.71
CA GLU A 49 -4.02 9.53 5.78
C GLU A 49 -3.40 9.47 4.38
N ALA A 50 -2.45 10.37 4.10
CA ALA A 50 -1.73 10.37 2.84
C ALA A 50 -0.63 9.30 2.83
N ILE A 51 -0.61 8.50 1.76
CA ILE A 51 0.46 7.53 1.50
C ILE A 51 1.54 8.22 0.67
N THR A 52 2.80 8.10 1.10
CA THR A 52 3.94 8.78 0.48
C THR A 52 4.81 7.81 -0.32
N MET A 53 5.78 8.35 -1.08
CA MET A 53 6.82 7.54 -1.73
C MET A 53 7.66 6.74 -0.72
N GLU A 54 7.82 7.21 0.51
CA GLU A 54 8.58 6.49 1.55
C GLU A 54 7.81 5.26 2.06
N ASP A 55 6.48 5.32 2.05
CA ASP A 55 5.66 4.14 2.35
C ASP A 55 5.85 3.06 1.28
N LEU A 56 5.99 3.48 0.01
CA LEU A 56 6.32 2.56 -1.08
C LEU A 56 7.71 1.93 -0.88
N LEU A 57 8.71 2.64 -0.38
CA LEU A 57 10.03 2.04 -0.10
C LEU A 57 9.94 0.87 0.88
N ASN A 58 9.13 1.00 1.94
CA ASN A 58 8.97 -0.04 2.95
C ASN A 58 8.11 -1.23 2.49
N PHE A 59 7.24 -1.01 1.50
CA PHE A 59 6.31 -2.00 0.98
C PHE A 59 6.83 -2.71 -0.28
N ASP A 60 7.37 -1.94 -1.22
CA ASP A 60 7.84 -2.34 -2.54
C ASP A 60 9.07 -1.50 -2.92
N ALA A 61 10.20 -1.87 -2.32
CA ALA A 61 11.50 -1.24 -2.57
C ALA A 61 11.90 -1.30 -4.04
N TYR A 62 11.50 -2.34 -4.77
CA TYR A 62 11.82 -2.50 -6.19
C TYR A 62 11.15 -1.41 -7.02
N THR A 63 9.83 -1.25 -6.89
CA THR A 63 9.09 -0.21 -7.63
C THR A 63 9.55 1.17 -7.20
N TYR A 64 9.83 1.39 -5.91
CA TYR A 64 10.43 2.63 -5.44
C TYR A 64 11.73 2.97 -6.19
N GLN A 65 12.67 2.03 -6.28
CA GLN A 65 13.95 2.23 -6.97
C GLN A 65 13.75 2.45 -8.47
N ALA A 66 12.85 1.70 -9.10
CA ALA A 66 12.52 1.88 -10.52
C ALA A 66 12.01 3.31 -10.80
N LEU A 67 11.07 3.81 -9.99
CA LEU A 67 10.54 5.16 -10.12
C LEU A 67 11.62 6.23 -9.87
N LYS A 68 12.50 6.02 -8.89
CA LYS A 68 13.64 6.92 -8.63
C LYS A 68 14.62 6.97 -9.80
N ASN A 69 14.94 5.81 -10.39
CA ASN A 69 15.84 5.73 -11.55
C ASN A 69 15.22 6.42 -12.77
N ILE A 70 13.93 6.22 -13.02
CA ILE A 70 13.21 6.92 -14.11
C ILE A 70 13.27 8.45 -13.91
N GLN A 71 13.04 8.93 -12.68
CA GLN A 71 13.13 10.36 -12.37
C GLN A 71 14.55 10.91 -12.53
N LYS A 72 15.56 10.15 -12.09
CA LYS A 72 16.97 10.51 -12.24
C LYS A 72 17.39 10.59 -13.70
N ASN A 73 17.01 9.59 -14.50
CA ASN A 73 17.26 9.56 -15.95
C ASN A 73 16.62 10.76 -16.63
N ARG A 74 15.41 11.14 -16.24
CA ARG A 74 14.75 12.36 -16.75
C ARG A 74 15.55 13.64 -16.43
N THR A 75 16.31 13.69 -15.35
CA THR A 75 17.10 14.89 -15.00
C THR A 75 18.50 14.89 -15.59
N GLU A 76 19.09 13.71 -15.79
CA GLU A 76 20.50 13.57 -16.20
C GLU A 76 20.67 13.37 -17.72
N MET A 77 19.61 12.97 -18.43
CA MET A 77 19.64 12.69 -19.86
C MET A 77 18.93 13.77 -20.66
N THR A 78 19.34 13.94 -21.92
CA THR A 78 18.54 14.71 -22.88
C THR A 78 17.23 13.98 -23.20
N LYS A 79 16.24 14.73 -23.70
CA LYS A 79 14.94 14.16 -24.12
C LYS A 79 15.12 12.99 -25.10
N GLN A 80 15.96 13.17 -26.11
CA GLN A 80 16.19 12.16 -27.15
C GLN A 80 16.85 10.89 -26.59
N GLU A 81 17.84 11.04 -25.71
CA GLU A 81 18.48 9.88 -25.06
C GLU A 81 17.48 9.14 -24.17
N PHE A 82 16.66 9.86 -23.41
CA PHE A 82 15.65 9.26 -22.54
C PHE A 82 14.62 8.45 -23.35
N GLU A 83 14.09 9.03 -24.43
CA GLU A 83 13.07 8.40 -25.29
C GLU A 83 13.63 7.20 -26.07
N ASN A 84 14.93 7.19 -26.38
CA ASN A 84 15.59 6.05 -27.05
C ASN A 84 15.88 4.88 -26.11
N GLN A 85 16.15 5.16 -24.82
CA GLN A 85 16.55 4.12 -23.86
C GLN A 85 15.39 3.57 -23.02
N ASN A 86 14.28 4.29 -22.89
CA ASN A 86 13.16 3.89 -22.05
C ASN A 86 11.95 3.44 -22.89
N GLU A 87 11.44 2.25 -22.56
CA GLU A 87 10.23 1.67 -23.18
C GLU A 87 9.00 1.81 -22.27
N LEU A 88 8.90 2.94 -21.56
CA LEU A 88 7.78 3.20 -20.64
C LEU A 88 6.46 3.31 -21.42
N THR A 89 5.46 2.55 -20.99
CA THR A 89 4.08 2.65 -21.44
C THR A 89 3.19 3.12 -20.29
N TRP A 90 1.98 3.59 -20.57
CA TRP A 90 1.02 4.01 -19.54
C TRP A 90 0.33 2.79 -18.89
N ALA A 91 1.10 1.79 -18.48
CA ALA A 91 0.64 0.60 -17.78
C ALA A 91 1.64 0.22 -16.67
N THR A 92 1.16 -0.48 -15.64
CA THR A 92 1.99 -1.02 -14.56
C THR A 92 1.43 -2.35 -14.10
N GLN A 93 2.22 -3.14 -13.38
CA GLN A 93 1.74 -4.36 -12.73
C GLN A 93 1.42 -4.12 -11.25
N THR A 94 0.39 -4.80 -10.76
CA THR A 94 0.03 -4.88 -9.33
C THR A 94 0.74 -6.05 -8.65
N SER A 95 0.61 -6.15 -7.33
CA SER A 95 1.32 -7.17 -6.52
C SER A 95 0.87 -8.60 -6.81
N ASP A 96 -0.29 -8.77 -7.45
CA ASP A 96 -0.84 -10.05 -7.92
C ASP A 96 -0.51 -10.34 -9.39
N GLY A 97 0.25 -9.46 -10.05
CA GLY A 97 0.66 -9.60 -11.45
C GLY A 97 -0.38 -9.14 -12.48
N GLU A 98 -1.50 -8.56 -12.06
CA GLU A 98 -2.48 -7.95 -12.97
C GLU A 98 -1.87 -6.70 -13.62
N THR A 99 -2.04 -6.54 -14.94
CA THR A 99 -1.66 -5.29 -15.63
C THR A 99 -2.77 -4.26 -15.45
N VAL A 100 -2.43 -3.11 -14.89
CA VAL A 100 -3.31 -1.96 -14.71
C VAL A 100 -2.93 -0.86 -15.69
N LEU A 101 -3.91 -0.42 -16.47
CA LEU A 101 -3.77 0.70 -17.39
C LEU A 101 -3.87 2.03 -16.61
N LEU A 102 -2.87 2.89 -16.78
CA LEU A 102 -2.82 4.23 -16.15
C LEU A 102 -3.57 5.29 -16.97
N CYS A 103 -3.87 4.98 -18.23
CA CYS A 103 -4.78 5.74 -19.08
C CYS A 103 -5.46 4.79 -20.09
N GLN A 104 -6.44 5.29 -20.85
CA GLN A 104 -7.09 4.52 -21.92
C GLN A 104 -6.03 4.01 -22.92
N ASP A 105 -6.08 2.73 -23.28
CA ASP A 105 -5.09 2.05 -24.16
C ASP A 105 -3.63 2.18 -23.70
N GLY A 106 -3.43 2.28 -22.38
CA GLY A 106 -2.14 2.63 -21.80
C GLY A 106 -0.98 1.69 -22.17
N GLU A 107 -1.24 0.40 -22.37
CA GLU A 107 -0.25 -0.59 -22.81
C GLU A 107 0.38 -0.24 -24.17
N SER A 108 -0.39 0.37 -25.08
CA SER A 108 0.09 0.72 -26.43
C SER A 108 0.61 2.15 -26.52
N LYS A 109 0.47 2.95 -25.45
CA LYS A 109 0.84 4.37 -25.42
C LYS A 109 2.16 4.56 -24.67
N LYS A 110 3.20 4.98 -25.37
CA LYS A 110 4.47 5.38 -24.75
C LYS A 110 4.29 6.61 -23.86
N VAL A 111 5.08 6.69 -22.79
CA VAL A 111 5.12 7.85 -21.89
C VAL A 111 6.04 8.93 -22.48
N PRO A 112 5.51 10.11 -22.85
CA PRO A 112 6.36 11.21 -23.32
C PRO A 112 7.26 11.74 -22.20
N TYR A 113 8.45 12.23 -22.56
CA TYR A 113 9.43 12.78 -21.62
C TYR A 113 8.84 13.85 -20.68
N GLU A 114 7.96 14.71 -21.19
CA GLU A 114 7.29 15.77 -20.44
C GLU A 114 6.35 15.24 -19.35
N TYR A 115 5.83 14.02 -19.51
CA TYR A 115 4.86 13.41 -18.61
C TYR A 115 5.43 12.35 -17.68
N VAL A 116 6.75 12.12 -17.68
CA VAL A 116 7.42 11.16 -16.79
C VAL A 116 7.05 11.38 -15.32
N SER A 117 7.00 12.63 -14.85
CA SER A 117 6.60 12.92 -13.47
C SER A 117 5.14 12.52 -13.17
N LYS A 118 4.23 12.71 -14.13
CA LYS A 118 2.82 12.28 -14.01
C LYS A 118 2.72 10.76 -14.04
N TYR A 119 3.51 10.10 -14.88
CA TYR A 119 3.61 8.64 -14.93
C TYR A 119 4.07 8.08 -13.57
N CYS A 120 5.15 8.61 -12.99
CA CYS A 120 5.61 8.15 -11.67
C CYS A 120 4.54 8.32 -10.58
N GLN A 121 3.80 9.43 -10.60
CA GLN A 121 2.69 9.66 -9.67
C GLN A 121 1.54 8.67 -9.91
N ALA A 122 1.21 8.37 -11.16
CA ALA A 122 0.17 7.41 -11.52
C ALA A 122 0.54 5.97 -11.09
N VAL A 123 1.80 5.56 -11.30
CA VAL A 123 2.30 4.26 -10.81
C VAL A 123 2.26 4.21 -9.29
N LEU A 124 2.77 5.23 -8.59
CA LEU A 124 2.71 5.30 -7.13
C LEU A 124 1.28 5.11 -6.65
N LYS A 125 0.33 5.86 -7.22
CA LYS A 125 -1.08 5.76 -6.88
C LYS A 125 -1.62 4.35 -7.13
N ALA A 126 -1.37 3.77 -8.29
CA ALA A 126 -1.81 2.42 -8.62
C ALA A 126 -1.28 1.37 -7.62
N ARG A 127 0.00 1.46 -7.23
CA ARG A 127 0.63 0.54 -6.26
C ARG A 127 0.08 0.73 -4.85
N THR A 128 -0.15 1.97 -4.40
CA THR A 128 -0.60 2.26 -3.03
C THR A 128 -2.11 2.10 -2.85
N GLU A 129 -2.88 2.10 -3.93
CA GLU A 129 -4.34 1.97 -3.93
C GLU A 129 -4.84 0.60 -4.40
N GLU A 130 -3.95 -0.33 -4.75
CA GLU A 130 -4.31 -1.63 -5.35
C GLU A 130 -5.32 -2.44 -4.52
N ALA A 131 -5.26 -2.31 -3.18
CA ALA A 131 -6.11 -3.04 -2.24
C ALA A 131 -7.30 -2.20 -1.70
N ASN A 132 -7.63 -1.05 -2.31
CA ASN A 132 -8.64 -0.13 -1.78
C ASN A 132 -10.01 -0.77 -1.56
N THR A 133 -10.42 -1.70 -2.42
CA THR A 133 -11.70 -2.42 -2.28
C THR A 133 -11.72 -3.28 -1.03
N GLN A 134 -10.62 -4.00 -0.77
CA GLN A 134 -10.48 -4.83 0.43
C GLN A 134 -10.39 -3.96 1.68
N ILE A 135 -9.59 -2.89 1.65
CA ILE A 135 -9.49 -1.90 2.73
C ILE A 135 -10.86 -1.28 3.06
N TYR A 136 -11.70 -0.99 2.05
CA TYR A 136 -13.06 -0.52 2.26
C TYR A 136 -13.90 -1.51 3.08
N HIS A 137 -13.86 -2.80 2.74
CA HIS A 137 -14.58 -3.83 3.49
C HIS A 137 -14.03 -4.01 4.92
N ILE A 138 -12.71 -3.93 5.10
CA ILE A 138 -12.09 -3.95 6.43
C ILE A 138 -12.59 -2.77 7.28
N ARG A 139 -12.56 -1.56 6.72
CA ARG A 139 -13.09 -0.35 7.39
C ARG A 139 -14.57 -0.49 7.75
N LYS A 140 -15.38 -1.08 6.86
CA LYS A 140 -16.80 -1.36 7.12
C LYS A 140 -16.99 -2.35 8.28
N GLY A 141 -16.18 -3.39 8.33
CA GLY A 141 -16.12 -4.35 9.44
C GLY A 141 -15.74 -3.70 10.77
N PHE A 142 -14.68 -2.90 10.76
CA PHE A 142 -14.18 -2.17 11.92
C PHE A 142 -15.25 -1.24 12.51
N ASN A 143 -15.91 -0.46 11.63
CA ASN A 143 -16.99 0.48 12.00
C ASN A 143 -18.19 -0.18 12.68
N ARG A 144 -18.40 -1.50 12.53
CA ARG A 144 -19.46 -2.21 13.27
C ARG A 144 -19.16 -2.34 14.77
N ILE A 145 -17.88 -2.25 15.16
CA ILE A 145 -17.43 -2.45 16.54
C ILE A 145 -17.05 -1.12 17.20
N MET A 146 -16.38 -0.24 16.45
CA MET A 146 -15.91 1.06 16.92
C MET A 146 -15.86 2.03 15.75
N ASP A 147 -16.22 3.30 15.99
CA ASP A 147 -16.08 4.35 14.98
C ASP A 147 -14.61 4.47 14.54
N LEU A 148 -14.38 4.26 13.25
CA LEU A 148 -13.06 4.32 12.62
C LEU A 148 -12.42 5.70 12.76
N ASN A 149 -13.21 6.78 12.92
CA ASN A 149 -12.65 8.12 13.13
C ASN A 149 -11.88 8.26 14.45
N SER A 150 -12.11 7.37 15.42
CA SER A 150 -11.31 7.32 16.65
C SER A 150 -9.83 7.03 16.38
N LEU A 151 -9.50 6.39 15.26
CA LEU A 151 -8.11 6.11 14.86
C LEU A 151 -7.32 7.37 14.48
N ASN A 152 -7.99 8.49 14.19
CA ASN A 152 -7.32 9.74 13.82
C ASN A 152 -6.53 10.35 14.98
N PHE A 153 -6.82 9.96 16.22
CA PHE A 153 -6.10 10.40 17.42
C PHE A 153 -4.84 9.57 17.71
N LEU A 154 -4.61 8.49 16.97
CA LEU A 154 -3.51 7.54 17.18
C LEU A 154 -2.53 7.57 16.02
N LYS A 155 -1.23 7.36 16.29
CA LYS A 155 -0.27 7.10 15.21
C LYS A 155 -0.50 5.70 14.65
N CYS A 156 -0.12 5.49 13.39
CA CYS A 156 -0.23 4.16 12.77
C CYS A 156 0.51 3.07 13.56
N SER A 157 1.67 3.40 14.11
CA SER A 157 2.45 2.51 15.00
C SER A 157 1.69 2.14 16.28
N ASP A 158 0.92 3.07 16.83
CA ASP A 158 0.16 2.85 18.06
C ASP A 158 -1.02 1.92 17.78
N ILE A 159 -1.71 2.14 16.65
CA ILE A 159 -2.79 1.26 16.18
C ILE A 159 -2.27 -0.16 15.96
N GLU A 160 -1.13 -0.30 15.29
CA GLU A 160 -0.46 -1.58 15.10
C GLU A 160 -0.14 -2.23 16.45
N GLY A 161 0.49 -1.51 17.37
CA GLY A 161 0.86 -2.02 18.69
C GLY A 161 -0.34 -2.45 19.53
N MET A 162 -1.45 -1.71 19.47
CA MET A 162 -2.66 -2.03 20.22
C MET A 162 -3.41 -3.24 19.65
N ILE A 163 -3.43 -3.41 18.32
CA ILE A 163 -4.10 -4.54 17.67
C ILE A 163 -3.22 -5.79 17.70
N ARG A 164 -1.94 -5.66 17.33
CA ARG A 164 -1.01 -6.78 17.24
C ARG A 164 -0.49 -7.24 18.60
N GLY A 165 -0.42 -6.33 19.57
CA GLY A 165 0.33 -6.50 20.80
C GLY A 165 1.82 -6.21 20.61
N SER A 166 2.54 -6.10 21.72
CA SER A 166 4.00 -5.97 21.70
C SER A 166 4.64 -7.33 21.43
N LEU A 167 5.57 -7.35 20.47
CA LEU A 167 6.59 -8.39 20.39
C LEU A 167 7.79 -7.85 21.18
N GLU A 168 7.70 -7.80 22.50
CA GLU A 168 8.90 -7.57 23.31
C GLU A 168 9.77 -8.82 23.17
N ILE A 169 10.80 -8.71 22.32
CA ILE A 169 11.89 -9.67 22.26
C ILE A 169 13.01 -9.07 23.09
N SER A 170 13.50 -9.81 24.09
CA SER A 170 14.60 -9.31 24.91
C SER A 170 15.86 -9.18 24.06
N ILE A 171 16.75 -8.25 24.43
CA ILE A 171 18.04 -8.09 23.73
C ILE A 171 18.87 -9.37 23.92
N GLU A 172 18.70 -10.04 25.04
CA GLU A 172 19.29 -11.34 25.35
C GLU A 172 18.84 -12.41 24.34
N ASP A 173 17.53 -12.50 24.04
CA ASP A 173 17.00 -13.44 23.04
C ASP A 173 17.56 -13.13 21.65
N LEU A 174 17.63 -11.85 21.26
CA LEU A 174 18.19 -11.41 19.99
C LEU A 174 19.68 -11.74 19.85
N LYS A 175 20.45 -11.63 20.94
CA LYS A 175 21.89 -11.96 20.95
C LYS A 175 22.16 -13.47 20.94
N SER A 176 21.16 -14.28 21.28
CA SER A 176 21.27 -15.74 21.38
C SER A 176 20.93 -16.50 20.08
N CYS A 177 20.38 -15.80 19.08
CA CYS A 177 20.12 -16.30 17.73
C CYS A 177 21.35 -16.14 16.83
#